data_AF-A0A821R7V0-F1
#
_entry.id   AF-A0A821R7V0-F1
#
_cell.length_a   1.000
_cell.length_b   1.000
_cell.length_c   1.000
_cell.angle_alpha   90.00
_cell.angle_beta   90.00
_cell.angle_gamma   90.00
#
_symmetry.space_group_name_H-M   'P 1'
#
loop_
_entity.id
_entity.type
_entity.pdbx_description
1 polymer ?
#
loop_
_entity_poly.entity_id
_entity_poly.type
_entity_poly.pdbx_seq_one_letter_code
_entity_poly.pdbx_strand_id
1 'polypeptide(L)'
;GGIYTYRCPKTKTNTVWQELCLAAIGEQFSVIDDDDIVGISIQSREAQLDIIQIWNLNPSEEAQKAIDKTVVELCSDDTFPIKFYKANSSHVNFQAKNN
;
A
#
# COMPACT_ATOMS: atom_id res chain seq x y z
N GLY A 1 12.25 -4.13 0.49
CA GLY A 1 10.85 -3.69 0.54
C GLY A 1 10.34 -3.26 -0.81
N GLY A 2 9.10 -2.82 -0.82
CA GLY A 2 8.46 -2.25 -1.99
C GLY A 2 7.28 -1.39 -1.60
N ILE A 3 6.44 -1.15 -2.59
CA ILE A 3 5.32 -0.23 -2.48
C ILE A 3 4.11 -0.80 -3.19
N TYR A 4 3.02 -0.95 -2.45
CA TYR A 4 1.71 -1.24 -3.00
C TYR A 4 0.99 0.06 -3.27
N THR A 5 0.63 0.31 -4.53
CA THR A 5 -0.05 1.53 -4.96
C THR A 5 -1.49 1.24 -5.35
N TYR A 6 -2.41 2.00 -4.76
CA TYR A 6 -3.84 1.99 -5.05
C TYR A 6 -4.27 3.34 -5.63
N ARG A 7 -5.05 3.33 -6.69
CA ARG A 7 -5.74 4.51 -7.19
C ARG A 7 -7.14 4.54 -6.59
N CYS A 8 -7.45 5.60 -5.86
CA CYS A 8 -8.71 5.74 -5.14
C CYS A 8 -9.53 6.91 -5.70
N PRO A 9 -10.82 6.75 -6.00
CA PRO A 9 -11.70 7.87 -6.31
C PRO A 9 -11.73 8.89 -5.18
N LYS A 10 -11.68 10.18 -5.52
CA LYS A 10 -11.72 11.29 -4.55
C LYS A 10 -12.88 11.22 -3.56
N THR A 11 -14.03 10.70 -4.00
CA THR A 11 -15.22 10.53 -3.16
C THR A 11 -15.04 9.49 -2.06
N LYS A 12 -14.13 8.53 -2.22
CA LYS A 12 -13.83 7.46 -1.26
C LYS A 12 -12.54 7.71 -0.47
N THR A 13 -11.66 8.61 -0.94
CA THR A 13 -10.31 8.83 -0.39
C THR A 13 -10.30 9.03 1.13
N ASN A 14 -11.17 9.88 1.68
CA ASN A 14 -11.16 10.16 3.12
C ASN A 14 -11.53 8.94 3.96
N THR A 15 -12.55 8.19 3.55
CA THR A 15 -12.97 6.97 4.24
C THR A 15 -11.86 5.91 4.18
N VAL A 16 -11.31 5.67 3.00
CA VAL A 16 -10.21 4.71 2.83
C VAL A 16 -9.01 5.10 3.66
N TRP A 17 -8.63 6.39 3.65
CA TRP A 17 -7.48 6.86 4.42
C TRP A 17 -7.70 6.70 5.94
N GLN A 18 -8.91 6.98 6.42
CA GLN A 18 -9.26 6.78 7.81
C GLN A 18 -9.15 5.29 8.22
N GLU A 19 -9.71 4.38 7.43
CA GLU A 19 -9.64 2.94 7.71
C GLU A 19 -8.18 2.44 7.71
N LEU A 20 -7.36 2.87 6.75
CA LEU A 20 -5.95 2.50 6.71
C LEU A 20 -5.16 3.07 7.89
N CYS A 21 -5.44 4.30 8.31
CA CYS A 21 -4.84 4.88 9.52
C CYS A 21 -5.23 4.10 10.78
N LEU A 22 -6.50 3.74 10.94
CA LEU A 22 -6.99 2.95 12.08
C LEU A 22 -6.36 1.56 12.10
N ALA A 23 -6.27 0.90 10.94
CA ALA A 23 -5.62 -0.40 10.80
C ALA A 23 -4.13 -0.33 11.11
N ALA A 24 -3.43 0.74 10.68
CA ALA A 24 -2.01 0.94 10.96
C ALA A 24 -1.76 1.10 12.46
N ILE A 25 -2.46 2.01 13.15
CA ILE A 25 -2.26 2.21 14.60
C ILE A 25 -2.73 1.03 15.44
N GLY A 26 -3.66 0.22 14.91
CA GLY A 26 -4.17 -0.98 15.55
C GLY A 26 -3.34 -2.23 15.28
N GLU A 27 -2.25 -2.12 14.51
CA GLU A 27 -1.41 -3.26 14.08
C GLU A 27 -2.23 -4.37 13.40
N GLN A 28 -3.21 -3.97 12.56
CA GLN A 28 -4.17 -4.88 11.93
C GLN A 28 -3.75 -5.35 10.54
N PHE A 29 -2.60 -4.91 10.04
CA PHE A 29 -2.10 -5.39 8.75
C PHE A 29 -1.65 -6.85 8.86
N SER A 30 -2.22 -7.71 8.02
CA SER A 30 -1.73 -9.07 7.88
C SER A 30 -0.38 -9.02 7.17
N VAL A 31 0.68 -9.39 7.87
CA VAL A 31 2.03 -9.56 7.33
C VAL A 31 2.47 -11.01 7.44
N ILE A 32 3.37 -11.44 6.56
CA ILE A 32 4.02 -12.76 6.66
C ILE A 32 5.23 -12.67 7.59
N ASP A 33 5.78 -13.82 7.98
CA ASP A 33 7.07 -13.87 8.68
C ASP A 33 8.15 -13.15 7.85
N ASP A 34 8.94 -12.29 8.50
CA ASP A 34 9.94 -11.38 7.91
C ASP A 34 9.39 -10.23 7.04
N ASP A 35 8.10 -9.90 7.11
CA ASP A 35 7.53 -8.66 6.56
C ASP A 35 6.97 -7.74 7.65
N ASP A 36 6.93 -6.44 7.34
CA ASP A 36 6.33 -5.43 8.19
C ASP A 36 5.93 -4.21 7.36
N ILE A 37 4.91 -3.48 7.81
CA ILE A 37 4.47 -2.23 7.19
C ILE A 37 5.32 -1.09 7.73
N VAL A 38 6.18 -0.54 6.88
CA VAL A 38 7.10 0.54 7.26
C VAL A 38 6.49 1.93 7.08
N GLY A 39 5.33 2.04 6.42
CA GLY A 39 4.59 3.29 6.33
C GLY A 39 3.44 3.27 5.34
N ILE A 40 2.54 4.23 5.52
CA ILE A 40 1.44 4.52 4.60
C ILE A 40 1.51 5.99 4.16
N SER A 41 1.13 6.27 2.93
CA SER A 41 1.05 7.64 2.43
C SER A 41 -0.11 7.85 1.47
N ILE A 42 -0.53 9.10 1.36
CA ILE A 42 -1.56 9.55 0.45
C ILE A 42 -1.04 10.72 -0.37
N GLN A 43 -1.36 10.73 -1.65
CA GLN A 43 -1.01 11.79 -2.57
C GLN A 43 -2.26 12.26 -3.29
N SER A 44 -2.76 13.43 -2.88
CA SER A 44 -3.84 14.11 -3.58
C SER A 44 -3.37 14.59 -4.95
N ARG A 45 -4.23 14.47 -5.95
CA ARG A 45 -3.97 14.91 -7.33
C ARG A 45 -5.12 15.77 -7.86
N GLU A 46 -4.88 16.54 -8.91
CA GLU A 46 -5.98 17.25 -9.60
C GLU A 46 -6.89 16.28 -10.37
N ALA A 47 -6.33 15.17 -10.85
CA ALA A 47 -7.08 14.10 -11.49
C ALA A 47 -8.13 13.47 -10.55
N GLN A 48 -9.11 12.76 -11.11
CA GLN A 48 -10.21 12.15 -10.34
C GLN A 48 -9.79 11.06 -9.34
N LEU A 49 -8.56 10.54 -9.47
CA LEU A 49 -8.03 9.46 -8.66
C LEU A 49 -6.83 9.94 -7.85
N ASP A 50 -6.95 9.87 -6.53
CA ASP A 50 -5.83 10.04 -5.61
C ASP A 50 -4.98 8.77 -5.56
N ILE A 51 -3.75 8.89 -5.07
CA ILE A 51 -2.81 7.77 -4.95
C ILE A 51 -2.64 7.45 -3.47
N ILE A 52 -2.91 6.21 -3.10
CA ILE A 52 -2.62 5.67 -1.77
C ILE A 52 -1.49 4.68 -1.91
N GLN A 53 -0.54 4.71 -0.99
CA GLN A 53 0.65 3.88 -1.02
C GLN A 53 0.90 3.24 0.34
N ILE A 54 1.20 1.95 0.31
CA ILE A 54 1.58 1.16 1.48
C ILE A 54 2.98 0.64 1.22
N TRP A 55 3.89 0.89 2.15
CA TRP A 55 5.29 0.52 2.06
C TRP A 55 5.56 -0.62 3.03
N ASN A 56 6.26 -1.65 2.57
CA ASN A 56 6.59 -2.81 3.39
C ASN A 56 8.03 -3.27 3.22
N LEU A 57 8.50 -4.08 4.16
CA LEU A 57 9.90 -4.52 4.25
C LEU A 57 10.24 -5.61 3.23
N ASN A 58 9.32 -6.54 2.96
CA ASN A 58 9.55 -7.73 2.15
C ASN A 58 8.85 -7.62 0.78
N PRO A 59 9.59 -7.62 -0.35
CA PRO A 59 8.96 -7.54 -1.67
C PRO A 59 8.36 -8.85 -2.20
N SER A 60 8.29 -9.92 -1.42
CA SER A 60 7.75 -11.21 -1.85
C SER A 60 6.29 -11.13 -2.33
N GLU A 61 5.86 -12.07 -3.15
CA GLU A 61 4.49 -12.11 -3.66
C GLU A 61 3.49 -12.42 -2.53
N GLU A 62 3.92 -13.19 -1.53
CA GLU A 62 3.14 -13.54 -0.36
C GLU A 62 2.86 -12.30 0.51
N ALA A 63 3.86 -11.46 0.73
CA ALA A 63 3.73 -10.17 1.42
C ALA A 63 2.74 -9.26 0.69
N GLN A 64 2.86 -9.15 -0.63
CA GLN A 64 1.95 -8.37 -1.45
C GLN A 64 0.50 -8.85 -1.32
N LYS A 65 0.26 -10.17 -1.36
CA LYS A 65 -1.07 -10.75 -1.19
C LYS A 65 -1.64 -10.50 0.20
N ALA A 66 -0.82 -10.56 1.24
CA ALA A 66 -1.25 -10.31 2.61
C ALA A 66 -1.71 -8.86 2.82
N ILE A 67 -0.96 -7.90 2.26
CA ILE A 67 -1.33 -6.48 2.23
C ILE A 67 -2.65 -6.29 1.47
N ASP A 68 -2.74 -6.82 0.24
CA ASP A 68 -3.92 -6.62 -0.60
C ASP A 68 -5.18 -7.23 0.02
N LYS A 69 -5.06 -8.41 0.63
CA LYS A 69 -6.14 -9.04 1.38
C LYS A 69 -6.67 -8.12 2.48
N THR A 70 -5.76 -7.59 3.31
CA THR A 70 -6.13 -6.67 4.41
C THR A 70 -6.87 -5.44 3.86
N VAL A 71 -6.34 -4.81 2.81
CA VAL A 71 -6.95 -3.60 2.22
C VAL A 71 -8.34 -3.88 1.66
N VAL A 72 -8.53 -5.02 0.99
CA VAL A 72 -9.83 -5.45 0.45
C VAL A 72 -10.83 -5.73 1.57
N GLU A 73 -10.41 -6.35 2.67
CA GLU A 73 -11.26 -6.61 3.84
C GLU A 73 -11.73 -5.30 4.51
N LEU A 74 -10.88 -4.27 4.54
CA LEU A 74 -11.21 -2.97 5.12
C LEU A 74 -12.08 -2.09 4.21
N CYS A 75 -11.77 -2.04 2.90
CA CYS A 75 -12.27 -1.01 1.99
C CYS A 75 -13.12 -1.53 0.82
N SER A 76 -13.31 -2.84 0.70
CA SER A 76 -13.90 -3.54 -0.47
C SER A 76 -13.06 -3.44 -1.74
N ASP A 77 -12.99 -4.53 -2.52
CA ASP A 77 -12.11 -4.62 -3.71
C ASP A 77 -12.54 -3.67 -4.85
N ASP A 78 -13.84 -3.40 -4.97
CA ASP A 78 -14.42 -2.50 -5.98
C ASP A 78 -14.09 -1.02 -5.74
N THR A 79 -13.44 -0.69 -4.62
CA THR A 79 -13.01 0.68 -4.30
C THR A 79 -11.83 1.15 -5.15
N PHE A 80 -10.99 0.24 -5.64
CA PHE A 80 -9.73 0.59 -6.31
C PHE A 80 -9.75 0.20 -7.79
N PRO A 81 -10.03 1.14 -8.72
CA PRO A 81 -10.02 0.83 -10.16
C PRO A 81 -8.65 0.38 -10.68
N ILE A 82 -7.57 0.77 -10.01
CA ILE A 82 -6.20 0.39 -10.38
C ILE A 82 -5.42 0.12 -9.10
N LYS A 83 -4.78 -1.05 -9.03
CA LYS A 83 -3.85 -1.42 -7.97
C LYS A 83 -2.66 -2.18 -8.57
N PHE A 84 -1.45 -1.90 -8.08
CA PHE A 84 -0.24 -2.59 -8.50
C PHE A 84 0.85 -2.47 -7.45
N TYR A 85 1.74 -3.46 -7.43
CA TYR A 85 2.91 -3.48 -6.56
C TYR A 85 4.20 -3.22 -7.33
N LYS A 86 5.17 -2.58 -6.67
CA LYS A 86 6.51 -2.40 -7.21
C LYS A 86 7.58 -2.62 -6.14
N ALA A 87 8.51 -3.52 -6.40
CA ALA A 87 9.68 -3.70 -5.55
C ALA A 87 10.63 -2.48 -5.68
N ASN A 88 11.24 -2.05 -4.57
CA ASN A 88 12.16 -0.90 -4.58
C ASN A 88 13.40 -1.18 -5.44
N SER A 89 13.86 -2.43 -5.50
CA SER A 89 14.96 -2.86 -6.35
C SER A 89 14.68 -2.68 -7.85
N SER A 90 13.41 -2.64 -8.25
CA SER A 90 12.98 -2.43 -9.64
C SER A 90 12.85 -0.95 -10.01
N HIS A 91 13.12 -0.02 -9.09
CA HIS A 91 13.14 1.41 -9.42
C HIS A 91 14.43 1.81 -10.13
N VAL A 92 14.31 2.64 -11.17
CA VAL A 92 15.45 3.08 -12.01
C VAL A 92 16.53 3.85 -11.24
N ASN A 93 16.15 4.47 -10.11
CA ASN A 93 17.07 5.21 -9.24
C ASN A 93 17.46 4.40 -7.99
N PHE A 94 17.29 3.07 -8.01
CA PHE A 94 17.68 2.24 -6.88
C PHE A 94 19.19 2.30 -6.68
N GLN A 95 19.60 2.87 -5.55
CA GLN A 95 20.98 2.86 -5.09
C GLN A 95 21.12 1.77 -4.03
N ALA A 96 21.61 0.61 -4.44
CA ALA A 96 22.03 -0.41 -3.48
C ALA A 96 23.15 0.18 -2.63
N LYS A 97 22.99 0.17 -1.29
CA LYS A 97 24.14 0.41 -0.41
C LYS A 97 25.06 -0.79 -0.53
N ASN A 98 26.18 -0.63 -1.21
CA ASN A 98 27.29 -1.58 -1.14
C ASN A 98 27.92 -1.40 0.25
N ASN A 99 27.73 -2.38 1.14
CA ASN A 99 28.46 -2.48 2.40
C ASN A 99 29.72 -3.33 2.19
#